data_AF-A0A0S8ARY0-F1
#
_entry.id   AF-A0A0S8ARY0-F1
#
_cell.length_a   1.000
_cell.length_b   1.000
_cell.length_c   1.000
_cell.angle_alpha   90.00
_cell.angle_beta   90.00
_cell.angle_gamma   90.00
#
_symmetry.space_group_name_H-M   'P 1'
#
loop_
_entity.id
_entity.type
_entity.pdbx_description
1 polymer ?
#
loop_
_entity_poly.entity_id
_entity_poly.type
_entity_poly.pdbx_seq_one_letter_code
_entity_poly.pdbx_strand_id
1 'polypeptide(L)'
;MFQLLATFFIISLTGALAPGPLTTMAIVEGSRRGKWSGTRLAIGHGLVEGAYVALIVLVLWLGREAILRQPIIAGLIALVGGLFLAWMGLGMGVGAWRHRLSLEGEAAQEAQFGLVPEGSLVTLSNPYWWIWWALVTPLYLQDALAWGIIGLVILYLVHWSTDLGAPAGTCSALAFIVG
;
A
#
# COMPACT_ATOMS: atom_id res chain seq x y z
N MET A 1 -22.65 -11.08 0.46
CA MET A 1 -21.72 -10.37 1.36
C MET A 1 -20.59 -11.28 1.85
N PHE A 2 -20.83 -12.33 2.63
CA PHE A 2 -19.75 -13.17 3.18
C PHE A 2 -18.75 -13.69 2.12
N GLN A 3 -19.23 -14.24 1.00
CA GLN A 3 -18.36 -14.71 -0.09
C GLN A 3 -17.49 -13.60 -0.69
N LEU A 4 -18.06 -12.41 -0.93
CA LEU A 4 -17.31 -11.24 -1.40
C LEU A 4 -16.18 -10.88 -0.43
N LEU A 5 -16.47 -10.80 0.87
CA LEU A 5 -15.48 -10.47 1.89
C LEU A 5 -14.39 -11.54 2.00
N ALA A 6 -14.77 -12.83 1.93
CA ALA A 6 -13.82 -13.93 1.98
C ALA A 6 -12.88 -13.94 0.76
N THR A 7 -13.43 -13.80 -0.44
CA THR A 7 -12.64 -13.72 -1.68
C THR A 7 -11.73 -12.49 -1.67
N PHE A 8 -12.26 -11.33 -1.27
CA PHE A 8 -11.49 -10.10 -1.20
C PHE A 8 -10.39 -10.15 -0.13
N PHE A 9 -10.64 -10.78 1.01
CA PHE A 9 -9.61 -11.03 2.03
C PHE A 9 -8.47 -11.89 1.47
N ILE A 10 -8.79 -12.99 0.79
CA ILE A 10 -7.78 -13.88 0.18
C ILE A 10 -6.95 -13.11 -0.86
N ILE A 11 -7.59 -12.29 -1.68
CA ILE A 11 -6.87 -11.47 -2.67
C ILE A 11 -6.07 -10.36 -2.00
N SER A 12 -6.55 -9.78 -0.90
CA SER A 12 -5.82 -8.78 -0.11
C SER A 12 -4.51 -9.33 0.45
N LEU A 13 -4.47 -10.62 0.82
CA LEU A 13 -3.22 -11.28 1.23
C LEU A 13 -2.14 -11.26 0.13
N THR A 14 -2.52 -11.23 -1.15
CA THR A 14 -1.53 -11.10 -2.24
C THR A 14 -0.82 -9.75 -2.20
N GLY A 15 -1.54 -8.70 -1.76
CA GLY A 15 -1.01 -7.36 -1.51
C GLY A 15 -0.13 -7.33 -0.28
N ALA A 16 -0.70 -7.72 0.86
CA ALA A 16 -0.07 -7.61 2.18
C ALA A 16 1.19 -8.50 2.34
N LEU A 17 1.25 -9.64 1.65
CA LEU A 17 2.38 -10.59 1.73
C LEU A 17 3.43 -10.38 0.63
N ALA A 18 3.18 -9.50 -0.34
CA ALA A 18 4.17 -9.22 -1.37
C ALA A 18 5.41 -8.54 -0.74
N PRO A 19 6.63 -9.02 -1.02
CA PRO A 19 7.84 -8.36 -0.56
C PRO A 19 7.95 -6.98 -1.24
N GLY A 20 8.05 -5.92 -0.45
CA GLY A 20 8.13 -4.55 -0.95
C GLY A 20 8.69 -3.58 0.09
N PRO A 21 8.73 -2.27 -0.24
CA PRO A 21 9.34 -1.24 0.60
C PRO A 21 8.80 -1.20 2.04
N LEU A 22 7.48 -1.40 2.21
CA LEU A 22 6.84 -1.42 3.53
C LEU A 22 7.30 -2.62 4.37
N THR A 23 7.40 -3.80 3.75
CA THR A 23 7.89 -5.04 4.39
C THR A 23 9.37 -4.90 4.77
N THR A 24 10.19 -4.33 3.88
CA THR A 24 11.61 -4.03 4.18
C THR A 24 11.74 -3.07 5.37
N MET A 25 10.95 -1.99 5.38
CA MET A 25 10.92 -1.05 6.51
C MET A 25 10.46 -1.73 7.80
N ALA A 26 9.45 -2.60 7.75
CA ALA A 26 9.00 -3.35 8.92
C ALA A 26 10.11 -4.24 9.49
N ILE A 27 10.91 -4.89 8.64
CA ILE A 27 12.05 -5.70 9.09
C ILE A 27 13.12 -4.83 9.77
N VAL A 28 13.54 -3.75 9.09
CA VAL A 28 14.58 -2.84 9.60
C VAL A 28 14.13 -2.19 10.91
N GLU A 29 12.98 -1.55 10.93
CA GLU A 29 12.47 -0.85 12.10
C GLU A 29 11.99 -1.80 13.20
N GLY A 30 11.59 -3.03 12.86
CA GLY A 30 11.28 -4.09 13.82
C GLY A 30 12.50 -4.49 14.65
N SER A 31 13.67 -4.59 14.02
CA SER A 31 14.94 -4.86 14.70
C SER A 31 15.47 -3.67 15.51
N ARG A 32 15.21 -2.44 15.08
CA ARG A 32 15.71 -1.21 15.75
C ARG A 32 14.78 -0.71 16.86
N ARG A 33 13.47 -0.67 16.61
CA ARG A 33 12.46 -0.03 17.49
C ARG A 33 11.46 -1.04 18.10
N GLY A 34 11.63 -2.33 17.82
CA GLY A 34 10.93 -3.45 18.48
C GLY A 34 9.69 -3.98 17.75
N LYS A 35 9.05 -4.99 18.34
CA LYS A 35 7.95 -5.77 17.72
C LYS A 35 6.74 -4.98 17.21
N TRP A 36 6.51 -3.78 17.75
CA TRP A 36 5.37 -2.92 17.38
C TRP A 36 5.64 -2.03 16.16
N SER A 37 6.86 -2.03 15.61
CA SER A 37 7.22 -1.19 14.47
C SER A 37 6.35 -1.48 13.25
N GLY A 38 6.13 -2.76 12.94
CA GLY A 38 5.27 -3.19 11.85
C GLY A 38 3.84 -2.69 11.99
N THR A 39 3.24 -2.80 13.18
CA THR A 39 1.89 -2.28 13.43
C THR A 39 1.79 -0.78 13.21
N ARG A 40 2.79 -0.01 13.66
CA ARG A 40 2.80 1.45 13.49
C ARG A 40 2.97 1.85 12.03
N LEU A 41 3.83 1.15 11.28
CA LEU A 41 3.97 1.33 9.83
C LEU A 41 2.67 1.01 9.11
N ALA A 42 2.00 -0.09 9.48
CA ALA A 42 0.71 -0.50 8.93
C ALA A 42 -0.45 0.47 9.25
N ILE A 43 -0.39 1.18 10.39
CA ILE A 43 -1.33 2.28 10.67
C ILE A 43 -1.11 3.42 9.65
N GLY A 44 0.15 3.81 9.42
CA GLY A 44 0.50 4.81 8.41
C GLY A 44 0.05 4.42 7.00
N HIS A 45 0.22 3.15 6.65
CA HIS A 45 -0.26 2.56 5.42
C HIS A 45 -1.78 2.70 5.29
N GLY A 46 -2.54 2.18 6.26
CA GLY A 46 -4.00 2.25 6.22
C GLY A 46 -4.57 3.66 6.20
N LEU A 47 -3.89 4.65 6.77
CA LEU A 47 -4.30 6.06 6.63
C LEU A 47 -4.27 6.53 5.17
N VAL A 48 -3.26 6.13 4.39
CA VAL A 48 -3.17 6.44 2.95
C VAL A 48 -4.29 5.75 2.19
N GLU A 49 -4.58 4.49 2.54
CA GLU A 49 -5.67 3.72 1.94
C GLU A 49 -7.05 4.30 2.27
N GLY A 50 -7.28 4.66 3.53
CA GLY A 50 -8.49 5.32 3.96
C GLY A 50 -8.70 6.65 3.24
N ALA A 51 -7.63 7.44 3.05
CA ALA A 51 -7.69 8.67 2.26
C ALA A 51 -8.03 8.39 0.78
N TYR A 52 -7.47 7.34 0.19
CA TYR A 52 -7.79 6.92 -1.18
C TYR A 52 -9.25 6.47 -1.33
N VAL A 53 -9.75 5.65 -0.40
CA VAL A 53 -11.16 5.22 -0.41
C VAL A 53 -12.09 6.40 -0.16
N ALA A 54 -11.73 7.33 0.74
CA ALA A 54 -12.49 8.56 0.94
C ALA A 54 -12.55 9.42 -0.33
N LEU A 55 -11.45 9.50 -1.10
CA LEU A 55 -11.43 10.18 -2.40
C LEU A 55 -12.38 9.50 -3.40
N ILE A 56 -12.38 8.16 -3.49
CA ILE A 56 -13.34 7.43 -4.33
C ILE A 56 -14.77 7.75 -3.92
N VAL A 57 -15.08 7.65 -2.63
CA VAL A 57 -16.41 7.94 -2.09
C VAL A 57 -16.83 9.38 -2.41
N LEU A 58 -15.93 10.35 -2.29
CA LEU A 58 -16.19 11.75 -2.64
C LEU A 58 -16.53 11.91 -4.13
N VAL A 59 -15.76 11.27 -5.03
CA VAL A 59 -16.02 11.32 -6.48
C VAL A 59 -17.38 10.72 -6.81
N LEU A 60 -17.74 9.60 -6.19
CA LEU A 60 -19.04 8.95 -6.36
C LEU A 60 -20.18 9.81 -5.80
N TRP A 61 -19.99 10.41 -4.63
CA TRP A 61 -20.99 11.27 -3.98
C TRP A 61 -21.29 12.53 -4.79
N LEU A 62 -20.28 13.10 -5.45
CA LEU A 62 -20.43 14.26 -6.34
C LEU A 62 -21.12 13.93 -7.68
N GLY A 63 -21.50 12.67 -7.93
CA GLY A 63 -22.10 12.25 -9.21
C GLY A 63 -21.14 12.40 -10.39
N ARG A 64 -19.82 12.32 -10.12
CA ARG A 64 -18.75 12.52 -11.09
C ARG A 64 -18.16 11.21 -11.58
N GLU A 65 -18.84 10.08 -11.39
CA GLU A 65 -18.42 8.76 -11.89
C GLU A 65 -18.23 8.74 -13.41
N ALA A 66 -18.97 9.58 -14.15
CA ALA A 66 -18.82 9.74 -15.59
C ALA A 66 -17.43 10.27 -16.00
N ILE A 67 -16.76 11.02 -15.11
CA ILE A 67 -15.40 11.52 -15.32
C ILE A 67 -14.41 10.35 -15.37
N LEU A 68 -14.52 9.39 -14.45
CA LEU A 68 -13.66 8.20 -14.43
C LEU A 68 -13.86 7.28 -15.64
N ARG A 69 -15.02 7.38 -16.32
CA ARG A 69 -15.32 6.61 -17.54
C ARG A 69 -14.84 7.27 -18.82
N GLN A 70 -14.31 8.49 -18.76
CA GLN A 70 -13.80 9.16 -19.96
C GLN A 70 -12.51 8.46 -20.43
N PRO A 71 -12.43 8.04 -21.71
CA PRO A 71 -11.25 7.35 -22.24
C PRO A 71 -9.94 8.14 -22.04
N ILE A 72 -10.03 9.48 -22.07
CA ILE A 72 -8.88 10.35 -21.86
C ILE A 72 -8.37 10.28 -20.42
N ILE A 73 -9.25 10.16 -19.43
CA ILE A 73 -8.87 10.09 -18.01
C ILE A 73 -8.29 8.71 -17.69
N ALA A 74 -8.91 7.65 -18.20
CA ALA A 74 -8.33 6.31 -18.12
C ALA A 74 -6.95 6.24 -18.79
N GLY A 75 -6.79 6.87 -19.97
CA GLY A 75 -5.52 6.97 -20.68
C GLY A 75 -4.46 7.74 -19.92
N LEU A 76 -4.83 8.85 -19.27
CA LEU A 76 -3.91 9.63 -18.42
C LEU A 76 -3.47 8.85 -17.19
N ILE A 77 -4.39 8.15 -16.51
CA ILE A 77 -4.06 7.27 -15.37
C ILE A 77 -3.08 6.18 -15.81
N ALA A 78 -3.37 5.51 -16.94
CA ALA A 78 -2.51 4.46 -17.47
C ALA A 78 -1.12 4.99 -17.87
N LEU A 79 -1.05 6.17 -18.50
CA LEU A 79 0.21 6.80 -18.91
C LEU A 79 1.05 7.23 -17.71
N VAL A 80 0.45 7.94 -16.75
CA VAL A 80 1.15 8.40 -15.54
C VAL A 80 1.62 7.21 -14.71
N GLY A 81 0.76 6.21 -14.49
CA GLY A 81 1.12 4.97 -13.82
C GLY A 81 2.24 4.24 -14.55
N GLY A 82 2.14 4.07 -15.88
CA GLY A 82 3.15 3.41 -16.70
C GLY A 82 4.51 4.12 -16.70
N LEU A 83 4.54 5.45 -16.80
CA LEU A 83 5.76 6.26 -16.73
C LEU A 83 6.41 6.18 -15.35
N PHE A 84 5.62 6.22 -14.28
CA PHE A 84 6.11 6.05 -12.92
C PHE A 84 6.74 4.67 -12.73
N LEU A 85 6.09 3.61 -13.21
CA LEU A 85 6.63 2.24 -13.18
C LEU A 85 7.91 2.11 -13.99
N ALA A 86 7.98 2.72 -15.18
CA ALA A 86 9.18 2.74 -15.99
C ALA A 86 10.34 3.46 -15.29
N TRP A 87 10.09 4.63 -14.70
CA TRP A 87 11.10 5.36 -13.92
C TRP A 87 11.62 4.50 -12.77
N MET A 88 10.72 3.90 -11.98
CA MET A 88 11.13 3.05 -10.87
C MET A 88 11.92 1.82 -11.31
N GLY A 89 11.46 1.10 -12.34
CA GLY A 89 12.18 -0.04 -12.89
C GLY A 89 13.59 0.33 -13.39
N LEU A 90 13.72 1.47 -14.07
CA LEU A 90 15.01 2.00 -14.51
C LEU A 90 15.89 2.41 -13.33
N GLY A 91 15.35 3.04 -12.30
CA GLY A 91 16.07 3.43 -11.09
C GLY A 91 16.67 2.22 -10.38
N MET A 92 15.89 1.15 -10.23
CA MET A 92 16.37 -0.12 -9.65
C MET A 92 17.44 -0.79 -10.53
N GLY A 93 17.21 -0.85 -11.85
CA GLY A 93 18.16 -1.44 -12.79
C GLY A 93 19.50 -0.70 -12.84
N VAL A 94 19.47 0.63 -12.86
CA VAL A 94 20.67 1.48 -12.85
C VAL A 94 21.40 1.41 -11.50
N GLY A 95 20.65 1.38 -10.39
CA GLY A 95 21.21 1.23 -9.04
C GLY A 95 21.95 -0.10 -8.86
N ALA A 96 21.34 -1.20 -9.33
CA ALA A 96 21.95 -2.53 -9.34
C ALA A 96 23.20 -2.61 -10.25
N TRP A 97 23.12 -2.04 -11.46
CA TRP A 97 24.22 -2.03 -12.43
C TRP A 97 25.44 -1.23 -11.96
N ARG A 98 25.23 -0.11 -11.25
CA ARG A 98 26.31 0.79 -10.83
C ARG A 98 27.05 0.31 -9.57
N HIS A 99 26.79 -0.89 -9.06
CA HIS A 99 27.32 -1.39 -7.79
C HIS A 99 27.19 -0.39 -6.62
N ARG A 100 26.21 0.54 -6.68
CA ARG A 100 25.91 1.50 -5.61
C ARG A 100 25.04 0.88 -4.52
N LEU A 101 25.20 -0.42 -4.31
CA LEU A 101 24.90 -1.04 -3.02
C LEU A 101 26.17 -0.97 -2.18
N SER A 102 26.75 0.22 -2.03
CA SER A 102 27.56 0.43 -0.84
C SER A 102 26.56 0.43 0.32
N LEU A 103 26.68 -0.56 1.19
CA LEU A 103 26.09 -0.50 2.53
C LEU A 103 26.69 0.66 3.35
N GLU A 104 27.73 1.29 2.81
CA GLU A 104 28.30 2.57 3.23
C GLU A 104 27.82 3.67 2.28
N GLY A 105 26.61 4.16 2.49
CA GLY A 105 26.03 5.23 1.71
C GLY A 105 25.26 6.13 2.65
N GLU A 106 25.96 7.18 3.09
CA GLU A 106 25.49 8.37 3.81
C GLU A 106 24.28 8.13 4.70
N ALA A 107 24.49 8.23 6.02
CA ALA A 107 23.41 8.47 6.97
C ALA A 107 22.61 9.68 6.45
N ALA A 108 21.60 9.42 5.62
CA ALA A 108 20.60 10.37 5.20
C ALA A 108 20.06 10.85 6.53
N GLN A 109 20.43 12.09 6.84
CA GLN A 109 20.20 12.77 8.10
C GLN A 109 18.86 12.29 8.64
N GLU A 110 18.89 11.49 9.73
CA GLU A 110 17.70 10.84 10.27
C GLU A 110 16.72 11.94 10.67
N ALA A 111 15.87 12.35 9.73
CA ALA A 111 14.60 12.94 10.09
C ALA A 111 13.84 11.78 10.71
N GLN A 112 14.01 11.62 12.03
CA GLN A 112 13.32 10.64 12.85
C GLN A 112 11.84 11.04 12.89
N PHE A 113 11.14 10.86 11.78
CA PHE A 113 9.70 10.91 11.76
C PHE A 113 9.18 9.70 12.56
N GLY A 114 7.95 9.80 13.05
CA GLY A 114 7.29 8.64 13.65
C GLY A 114 7.08 7.54 12.60
N LEU A 115 7.05 6.28 13.04
CA LEU A 115 6.78 5.11 12.20
C LEU A 115 5.47 5.21 11.40
N VAL A 116 4.48 5.98 11.90
CA VAL A 116 3.21 6.21 11.18
C VAL A 116 3.44 7.10 9.94
N PRO A 117 3.99 8.33 10.04
CA PRO A 117 4.39 9.12 8.87
C PRO A 117 5.32 8.37 7.90
N GLU A 118 6.30 7.62 8.42
CA GLU A 118 7.20 6.80 7.61
C GLU A 118 6.44 5.74 6.80
N GLY A 119 5.46 5.05 7.43
CA GLY A 119 4.58 4.09 6.77
C GLY A 119 3.74 4.74 5.66
N SER A 120 3.21 5.94 5.89
CA SER A 120 2.46 6.69 4.87
C SER A 120 3.34 7.09 3.68
N LEU A 121 4.53 7.64 3.94
CA LEU A 121 5.47 8.06 2.89
C LEU A 121 5.92 6.88 2.03
N VAL A 122 6.26 5.76 2.66
CA VAL A 122 6.65 4.55 1.94
C VAL A 122 5.50 3.99 1.13
N THR A 123 4.27 4.05 1.62
CA THR A 123 3.08 3.62 0.88
C THR A 123 2.85 4.47 -0.36
N LEU A 124 2.88 5.80 -0.23
CA LEU A 124 2.71 6.73 -1.35
C LEU A 124 3.81 6.56 -2.42
N SER A 125 5.02 6.23 -1.97
CA SER A 125 6.18 5.98 -2.84
C SER A 125 6.21 4.56 -3.42
N ASN A 126 5.30 3.67 -2.98
CA ASN A 126 5.27 2.27 -3.39
C ASN A 126 4.42 2.08 -4.65
N PRO A 127 5.02 1.79 -5.82
CA PRO A 127 4.29 1.60 -7.08
C PRO A 127 3.35 0.39 -7.01
N TYR A 128 3.74 -0.63 -6.25
CA TYR A 128 2.96 -1.84 -6.09
C TYR A 128 1.60 -1.52 -5.46
N TRP A 129 1.58 -0.63 -4.46
CA TRP A 129 0.35 -0.20 -3.81
C TRP A 129 -0.62 0.46 -4.81
N TRP A 130 -0.11 1.39 -5.64
CA TRP A 130 -0.91 2.03 -6.69
C TRP A 130 -1.43 1.04 -7.74
N ILE A 131 -0.59 0.12 -8.20
CA ILE A 131 -0.99 -0.93 -9.16
C ILE A 131 -2.07 -1.81 -8.55
N TRP A 132 -1.88 -2.27 -7.32
CA TRP A 132 -2.79 -3.21 -6.66
C TRP A 132 -4.19 -2.59 -6.53
N TRP A 133 -4.30 -1.37 -6.01
CA TRP A 133 -5.58 -0.67 -5.92
C TRP A 133 -6.18 -0.34 -7.30
N ALA A 134 -5.36 0.03 -8.29
CA ALA A 134 -5.85 0.29 -9.64
C ALA A 134 -6.42 -0.96 -10.34
N LEU A 135 -5.84 -2.14 -10.10
CA LEU A 135 -6.27 -3.40 -10.73
C LEU A 135 -7.38 -4.09 -9.95
N VAL A 136 -7.28 -4.15 -8.62
CA VAL A 136 -8.18 -4.95 -7.79
C VAL A 136 -9.48 -4.20 -7.50
N THR A 137 -9.43 -2.90 -7.19
CA THR A 137 -10.64 -2.15 -6.80
C THR A 137 -11.75 -2.18 -7.84
N PRO A 138 -11.50 -1.95 -9.15
CA PRO A 138 -12.58 -1.97 -10.14
C PRO A 138 -13.31 -3.32 -10.23
N LEU A 139 -12.63 -4.44 -9.91
CA LEU A 139 -13.21 -5.78 -9.94
C LEU A 139 -14.28 -5.98 -8.86
N TYR A 140 -14.14 -5.30 -7.72
CA TYR A 140 -15.02 -5.45 -6.55
C TYR A 140 -15.89 -4.21 -6.29
N LEU A 141 -15.64 -3.10 -6.97
CA LEU A 141 -16.30 -1.81 -6.75
C LEU A 141 -17.82 -1.90 -6.91
N GLN A 142 -18.30 -2.54 -7.98
CA GLN A 142 -19.75 -2.66 -8.23
C GLN A 142 -20.43 -3.56 -7.19
N ASP A 143 -19.81 -4.69 -6.86
CA ASP A 143 -20.34 -5.63 -5.87
C ASP A 143 -20.39 -5.02 -4.46
N ALA A 144 -19.40 -4.19 -4.12
CA ALA A 144 -19.38 -3.42 -2.88
C ALA A 144 -20.47 -2.34 -2.86
N LEU A 145 -20.62 -1.60 -3.95
CA LEU A 145 -21.61 -0.53 -4.08
C LEU A 145 -23.07 -1.04 -4.11
N ALA A 146 -23.31 -2.33 -4.38
CA ALA A 146 -24.61 -2.94 -4.18
C ALA A 146 -25.10 -2.84 -2.71
N TRP A 147 -24.19 -2.61 -1.77
CA TRP A 147 -24.45 -2.34 -0.35
C TRP A 147 -24.28 -0.87 0.02
N GLY A 148 -24.16 0.01 -0.97
CA GLY A 148 -23.86 1.43 -0.79
C GLY A 148 -22.43 1.71 -0.32
N ILE A 149 -22.19 2.92 0.18
CA ILE A 149 -20.87 3.38 0.64
C ILE A 149 -20.32 2.47 1.76
N ILE A 150 -21.20 1.91 2.60
CA ILE A 150 -20.77 1.03 3.68
C ILE A 150 -20.10 -0.25 3.17
N GLY A 151 -20.46 -0.74 1.98
CA GLY A 151 -19.77 -1.86 1.34
C GLY A 151 -18.29 -1.54 1.05
N LEU A 152 -17.99 -0.31 0.61
CA LEU A 152 -16.62 0.15 0.37
C LEU A 152 -15.82 0.31 1.66
N VAL A 153 -16.45 0.84 2.71
CA VAL A 153 -15.82 0.94 4.03
C VAL A 153 -15.49 -0.44 4.59
N ILE A 154 -16.39 -1.42 4.43
CA ILE A 154 -16.14 -2.80 4.87
C ILE A 154 -15.00 -3.42 4.07
N LEU A 155 -14.96 -3.25 2.73
CA LEU A 155 -13.84 -3.75 1.93
C LEU A 155 -12.50 -3.14 2.35
N TYR A 156 -12.46 -1.82 2.57
CA TYR A 156 -11.29 -1.14 3.10
C TYR A 156 -10.83 -1.76 4.44
N LEU A 157 -11.73 -1.95 5.39
CA LEU A 157 -11.39 -2.53 6.68
C LEU A 157 -10.90 -3.98 6.57
N VAL A 158 -11.47 -4.76 5.63
CA VAL A 158 -11.00 -6.12 5.34
C VAL A 158 -9.59 -6.09 4.75
N HIS A 159 -9.30 -5.21 3.80
CA HIS A 159 -7.94 -5.06 3.26
C HIS A 159 -6.94 -4.67 4.35
N TRP A 160 -7.24 -3.59 5.08
CA TRP A 160 -6.37 -3.06 6.11
C TRP A 160 -6.12 -4.06 7.24
N SER A 161 -7.08 -4.97 7.52
CA SER A 161 -6.86 -6.06 8.49
C SER A 161 -5.72 -7.00 8.05
N THR A 162 -5.54 -7.23 6.75
CA THR A 162 -4.43 -8.01 6.22
C THR A 162 -3.11 -7.25 6.32
N ASP A 163 -3.11 -5.94 6.07
CA ASP A 163 -1.93 -5.08 6.18
C ASP A 163 -1.51 -4.81 7.63
N LEU A 164 -2.42 -4.96 8.60
CA LEU A 164 -2.06 -4.96 10.01
C LEU A 164 -1.41 -6.29 10.40
N GLY A 165 -1.94 -7.41 9.89
CA GLY A 165 -1.48 -8.76 10.23
C GLY A 165 -0.08 -9.07 9.73
N ALA A 166 0.21 -8.80 8.45
CA ALA A 166 1.47 -9.22 7.83
C ALA A 166 2.71 -8.52 8.44
N PRO A 167 2.81 -7.18 8.50
CA PRO A 167 3.96 -6.47 9.07
C PRO A 167 4.11 -6.69 10.57
N ALA A 168 3.00 -6.78 11.32
CA ALA A 168 3.04 -7.08 12.75
C ALA A 168 3.56 -8.50 13.02
N GLY A 169 3.16 -9.47 12.19
CA GLY A 169 3.67 -10.83 12.21
C GLY A 169 5.17 -10.89 11.93
N THR A 170 5.65 -10.19 10.89
CA THR A 170 7.08 -10.11 10.56
C THR A 170 7.91 -9.53 11.70
N CYS A 171 7.47 -8.42 12.30
CA CYS A 171 8.19 -7.79 13.41
C CYS A 171 8.18 -8.64 14.68
N SER A 172 7.07 -9.34 14.95
CA SER A 172 6.96 -10.21 16.11
C SER A 172 7.90 -11.42 15.98
N ALA A 173 7.98 -12.03 14.80
CA ALA A 173 8.91 -13.13 14.52
C ALA A 173 10.37 -12.70 14.69
N LEU A 174 10.74 -11.50 14.21
CA LEU A 174 12.10 -10.96 14.38
C LEU A 174 12.45 -10.70 15.84
N ALA A 175 11.51 -10.19 16.64
CA ALA A 175 11.74 -9.93 18.06
C ALA A 175 12.04 -11.21 18.86
N PHE A 176 11.57 -12.39 18.43
CA PHE A 176 11.92 -13.67 19.03
C PHE A 176 13.31 -14.19 18.63
N ILE A 177 13.86 -13.74 17.51
CA ILE A 177 15.17 -14.19 17.00
C ILE A 177 16.31 -13.32 17.55
N VAL A 178 16.03 -12.02 17.74
CA VAL A 178 17.04 -11.02 18.11
C VAL A 178 17.08 -10.76 19.63
N GLY A 179 16.06 -11.18 20.38
CA GLY A 179 15.98 -11.06 21.85
C GLY A 179 16.28 -12.37 22.56
#